data_AF-A0A6B3DLY0-F1
#
_entry.id   AF-A0A6B3DLY0-F1
#
_cell.length_a   1.000
_cell.length_b   1.000
_cell.length_c   1.000
_cell.angle_alpha   90.00
_cell.angle_beta   90.00
_cell.angle_gamma   90.00
#
_symmetry.space_group_name_H-M   'P 1'
#
loop_
_entity.id
_entity.type
_entity.pdbx_description
1 polymer ?
#
loop_
_entity_poly.entity_id
_entity_poly.type
_entity_poly.pdbx_seq_one_letter_code
_entity_poly.pdbx_strand_id
1 'polypeptide(L)'
;MARLQILELPAGSNDDRPPFILVVDEYTPRWYITGLDQPEPVSEFDGVAEKIGARAVLVFEDTIDIPANDTSGYLDSGEATAATLDDCDVRAAIAADMQKMRDANQAQDAALHSGPVIQTPNGPRPGKIVGRAAEAIERVRRLHQPVEHRGQTICWACSDYDFPGQTTDSPPVAYDQCATLRALDGGPAADA
;
A
#
# COMPACT_ATOMS: atom_id res chain seq x y z
N MET A 1 -4.59 0.45 -13.49
CA MET A 1 -3.13 0.76 -13.37
C MET A 1 -3.11 1.98 -12.49
N ALA A 2 -2.36 2.01 -11.38
CA ALA A 2 -2.46 3.14 -10.45
C ALA A 2 -2.28 4.47 -11.19
N ARG A 3 -3.26 5.35 -11.08
CA ARG A 3 -3.24 6.68 -11.68
C ARG A 3 -2.73 7.67 -10.63
N LEU A 4 -1.95 8.64 -11.09
CA LEU A 4 -1.34 9.66 -10.25
C LEU A 4 -1.98 10.99 -10.59
N GLN A 5 -2.49 11.67 -9.57
CA GLN A 5 -3.12 12.98 -9.69
C GLN A 5 -2.53 13.94 -8.64
N ILE A 6 -2.43 15.22 -8.99
CA ILE A 6 -1.94 16.26 -8.08
C ILE A 6 -3.12 17.17 -7.73
N LEU A 7 -3.36 17.35 -6.44
CA LEU A 7 -4.35 18.31 -5.94
C LEU A 7 -3.63 19.53 -5.39
N GLU A 8 -3.70 20.63 -6.13
CA GLU A 8 -3.17 21.92 -5.69
C GLU A 8 -4.05 22.50 -4.57
N LEU A 9 -3.40 22.97 -3.52
CA LEU A 9 -4.04 23.65 -2.40
C LEU A 9 -3.75 25.15 -2.51
N PRO A 10 -4.73 26.01 -2.15
CA PRO A 10 -4.50 27.44 -2.11
C PRO A 10 -3.35 27.75 -1.15
N ALA A 11 -2.37 28.53 -1.63
CA ALA A 11 -1.28 28.99 -0.79
C ALA A 11 -1.85 29.87 0.34
N GLY A 12 -1.69 29.43 1.59
CA GLY A 12 -2.04 30.23 2.75
C GLY A 12 -1.04 31.36 2.93
N SER A 13 -1.48 32.52 3.43
CA SER A 13 -0.66 33.73 3.56
C SER A 13 0.57 33.60 4.49
N ASN A 14 0.78 32.45 5.13
CA ASN A 14 1.93 32.10 5.98
C ASN A 14 2.15 30.57 5.99
N ASP A 15 1.84 29.89 4.88
CA ASP A 15 2.03 28.44 4.80
C ASP A 15 3.32 28.11 4.03
N ASP A 16 4.40 27.84 4.76
CA ASP A 16 5.67 27.36 4.19
C ASP A 16 5.58 25.89 3.73
N ARG A 17 4.45 25.21 3.97
CA ARG A 17 4.26 23.82 3.53
C ARG A 17 4.01 23.77 2.02
N PRO A 18 4.36 22.64 1.38
CA PRO A 18 4.14 22.49 -0.05
C PRO A 18 2.66 22.65 -0.43
N PRO A 19 2.36 23.31 -1.57
CA PRO A 19 1.01 23.69 -1.95
C PRO A 19 0.26 22.55 -2.66
N PHE A 20 0.60 21.28 -2.46
CA PHE A 20 -0.09 20.19 -3.14
C PHE A 20 -0.14 18.89 -2.32
N ILE A 21 -1.14 18.07 -2.65
CA ILE A 21 -1.33 16.70 -2.17
C ILE A 21 -1.18 15.75 -3.36
N LEU A 22 -0.45 14.65 -3.18
CA LEU A 22 -0.42 13.58 -4.18
C LEU A 22 -1.61 12.65 -3.95
N VAL A 23 -2.39 12.39 -5.00
CA VAL A 23 -3.47 11.41 -4.99
C VAL A 23 -3.09 10.24 -5.89
N VAL A 24 -3.20 9.03 -5.34
CA VAL A 24 -2.98 7.76 -6.05
C VAL A 24 -4.31 7.02 -6.09
N ASP A 25 -4.95 6.94 -7.25
CA ASP A 25 -6.20 6.22 -7.47
C ASP A 25 -5.96 4.89 -8.19
N GLU A 26 -6.92 3.97 -8.09
CA GLU A 26 -6.80 2.60 -8.60
C GLU A 26 -5.56 1.85 -8.07
N TYR A 27 -5.17 2.14 -6.82
CA TYR A 27 -4.04 1.49 -6.20
C TYR A 27 -4.44 0.11 -5.69
N THR A 28 -3.83 -0.93 -6.23
CA THR A 28 -3.94 -2.29 -5.70
C THR A 28 -2.76 -2.56 -4.78
N PRO A 29 -2.98 -2.76 -3.46
CA PRO A 29 -1.90 -3.08 -2.53
C PRO A 29 -1.11 -4.29 -3.00
N ARG A 30 0.20 -4.14 -3.16
CA ARG A 30 1.07 -5.27 -3.48
C ARG A 30 1.56 -5.85 -2.17
N TRP A 31 1.01 -7.00 -1.83
CA TRP A 31 1.45 -7.77 -0.68
C TRP A 31 2.82 -8.36 -0.98
N TYR A 32 3.89 -7.59 -0.76
CA TYR A 32 5.23 -8.17 -0.73
C TYR A 32 5.36 -8.95 0.57
N ILE A 33 5.72 -10.24 0.46
CA ILE A 33 6.17 -11.01 1.62
C ILE A 33 7.57 -10.49 1.94
N THR A 34 7.66 -9.35 2.61
CA THR A 34 8.90 -8.93 3.26
C THR A 34 9.17 -9.97 4.36
N GLY A 35 10.41 -10.44 4.45
CA GLY A 35 10.75 -11.68 5.16
C GLY A 35 10.15 -11.83 6.55
N LEU A 36 10.06 -13.09 7.00
CA LEU A 36 9.37 -13.63 8.18
C LEU A 36 9.55 -12.91 9.55
N ASP A 37 10.38 -11.88 9.65
CA ASP A 37 10.65 -11.13 10.88
C ASP A 37 10.23 -9.65 10.78
N GLN A 38 9.50 -9.21 9.74
CA GLN A 38 8.94 -7.85 9.69
C GLN A 38 7.54 -7.82 10.34
N PRO A 39 7.37 -7.17 11.50
CA PRO A 39 6.17 -7.33 12.32
C PRO A 39 4.90 -6.67 11.77
N GLU A 40 4.98 -5.74 10.82
CA GLU A 40 3.78 -5.14 10.21
C GLU A 40 4.05 -4.78 8.73
N PRO A 41 3.05 -4.90 7.84
CA PRO A 41 3.16 -4.38 6.49
C PRO A 41 3.32 -2.86 6.57
N VAL A 42 4.56 -2.38 6.39
CA VAL A 42 4.83 -0.95 6.26
C VAL A 42 4.13 -0.47 5.00
N SER A 43 3.28 0.54 5.13
CA SER A 43 2.66 1.18 3.97
C SER A 43 3.76 1.65 3.02
N GLU A 44 3.68 1.26 1.74
CA GLU A 44 4.65 1.66 0.70
C GLU A 44 4.77 3.18 0.56
N PHE A 45 3.75 3.89 1.03
CA PHE A 45 3.65 5.35 0.97
C PHE A 45 4.18 6.06 2.21
N ASP A 46 4.66 5.31 3.21
CA ASP A 46 5.22 5.92 4.40
C ASP A 46 6.49 6.72 4.06
N GLY A 47 6.51 7.99 4.48
CA GLY A 47 7.55 8.96 4.13
C GLY A 47 7.61 9.37 2.65
N VAL A 48 6.71 8.91 1.77
CA VAL A 48 6.68 9.34 0.36
C VAL A 48 6.35 10.83 0.25
N ALA A 49 5.40 11.32 1.06
CA ALA A 49 5.02 12.74 1.08
C ALA A 49 6.23 13.65 1.31
N GLU A 50 7.07 13.32 2.29
CA GLU A 50 8.26 14.10 2.64
C GLU A 50 9.30 14.07 1.51
N LYS A 51 9.53 12.90 0.91
CA LYS A 51 10.52 12.74 -0.18
C LYS A 51 10.18 13.55 -1.42
N ILE A 52 8.89 13.63 -1.77
CA ILE A 52 8.43 14.38 -2.94
C ILE A 52 8.12 15.84 -2.63
N GLY A 53 8.18 16.23 -1.35
CA GLY A 53 7.73 17.54 -0.89
C GLY A 53 6.24 17.76 -1.15
N ALA A 54 5.40 16.74 -0.94
CA ALA A 54 3.95 16.89 -0.90
C ALA A 54 3.50 17.11 0.54
N ARG A 55 2.35 17.76 0.72
CA ARG A 55 1.75 17.96 2.04
C ARG A 55 1.20 16.66 2.63
N ALA A 56 0.65 15.81 1.77
CA ALA A 56 0.12 14.50 2.10
C ALA A 56 0.08 13.62 0.84
N VAL A 57 -0.07 12.31 1.05
CA VAL A 57 -0.36 11.33 0.00
C VAL A 57 -1.70 10.67 0.36
N LEU A 58 -2.65 10.69 -0.56
CA LEU A 58 -3.94 10.02 -0.43
C LEU A 58 -3.97 8.83 -1.40
N VAL A 59 -4.34 7.66 -0.91
CA VAL A 59 -4.31 6.41 -1.68
C VAL A 59 -5.70 5.80 -1.65
N PHE A 60 -6.24 5.52 -2.84
CA PHE A 60 -7.58 4.97 -3.02
C PHE A 60 -7.51 3.71 -3.87
N GLU A 61 -8.27 2.69 -3.47
CA GLU A 61 -8.44 1.46 -4.27
C GLU A 61 -9.32 1.72 -5.50
N ASP A 62 -10.30 2.63 -5.36
CA ASP A 62 -11.22 3.03 -6.41
C ASP A 62 -10.79 4.32 -7.12
N THR A 63 -11.32 4.52 -8.33
CA THR A 63 -11.16 5.77 -9.07
C THR A 63 -11.89 6.90 -8.34
N ILE A 64 -11.16 7.95 -7.95
CA ILE A 64 -11.75 9.18 -7.42
C ILE A 64 -11.75 10.23 -8.51
N ASP A 65 -12.93 10.76 -8.81
CA ASP A 65 -13.07 11.90 -9.72
C ASP A 65 -12.80 13.20 -8.97
N ILE A 66 -11.71 13.88 -9.32
CA ILE A 66 -11.34 15.16 -8.74
C ILE A 66 -11.67 16.23 -9.78
N PRO A 67 -12.70 17.07 -9.54
CA PRO A 67 -13.17 18.04 -10.53
C PRO A 67 -12.12 19.08 -10.92
N ALA A 68 -11.10 19.30 -10.08
CA ALA A 68 -9.97 20.18 -10.39
C ALA A 68 -9.04 19.65 -11.50
N ASN A 69 -9.12 18.36 -11.84
CA ASN A 69 -8.27 17.71 -12.83
C ASN A 69 -9.01 17.41 -14.15
N ASP A 70 -10.28 17.83 -14.26
CA ASP A 70 -11.04 17.79 -15.50
C ASP A 70 -10.53 18.89 -16.46
N THR A 71 -9.44 18.56 -17.14
CA THR A 71 -8.83 19.42 -18.17
C THR A 71 -9.66 19.47 -19.46
N SER A 72 -10.77 18.72 -19.57
CA SER A 72 -11.64 18.78 -20.75
C SER A 72 -12.21 20.20 -20.96
N GLY A 73 -12.42 20.96 -19.88
CA GLY A 73 -12.81 22.37 -19.95
C GLY A 73 -11.67 23.33 -20.32
N TYR A 74 -10.40 22.98 -20.10
CA TYR A 74 -9.24 23.82 -20.44
C TYR A 74 -8.76 23.62 -21.88
N LEU A 75 -9.19 22.53 -22.54
CA LEU A 75 -8.85 22.27 -23.94
C LEU A 75 -9.74 23.03 -24.93
N ASP A 76 -10.82 23.70 -24.49
CA ASP A 76 -11.83 24.29 -25.38
C ASP A 76 -11.69 25.81 -25.62
N SER A 77 -10.69 26.49 -25.04
CA SER A 77 -10.57 27.93 -25.26
C SER A 77 -9.14 28.44 -25.10
N GLY A 78 -8.29 28.10 -26.05
CA GLY A 78 -6.93 28.64 -26.12
C GLY A 78 -6.36 28.41 -27.51
N GLU A 79 -6.62 29.36 -28.41
CA GLU A 79 -5.99 29.59 -29.69
C GLU A 79 -4.53 29.11 -29.72
N ALA A 80 -4.35 27.85 -30.14
CA ALA A 80 -3.03 27.29 -30.39
C ALA A 80 -2.47 28.04 -31.61
N THR A 81 -1.66 29.07 -31.36
CA THR A 81 -0.69 29.55 -32.33
C THR A 81 0.28 28.40 -32.58
N ALA A 82 -0.12 27.50 -33.49
CA ALA A 82 0.72 26.46 -34.04
C ALA A 82 1.88 27.15 -34.76
N ALA A 83 2.97 27.36 -34.04
CA ALA A 83 4.27 27.45 -34.66
C ALA A 83 4.47 26.10 -35.37
N THR A 84 4.28 26.10 -36.69
CA THR A 84 4.59 24.97 -37.55
C THR A 84 6.10 24.77 -37.54
N LEU A 85 6.61 24.17 -36.46
CA LEU A 85 7.86 23.43 -36.51
C LEU A 85 7.59 22.22 -37.39
N ASP A 86 8.37 22.07 -38.44
CA ASP A 86 8.21 21.02 -39.44
C ASP A 86 8.20 19.66 -38.72
N ASP A 87 7.05 18.96 -38.75
CA ASP A 87 6.76 17.74 -37.98
C ASP A 87 7.76 16.60 -38.31
N CYS A 88 8.48 16.74 -39.43
CA CYS A 88 9.57 15.86 -39.84
C CYS A 88 10.81 15.93 -38.92
N ASP A 89 11.19 17.13 -38.45
CA ASP A 89 12.41 17.31 -37.65
C ASP A 89 12.24 16.78 -36.23
N VAL A 90 11.05 16.97 -35.64
CA VAL A 90 10.73 16.49 -34.29
C VAL A 90 10.68 14.97 -34.26
N ARG A 91 10.04 14.33 -35.26
CA ARG A 91 10.02 12.86 -35.35
C ARG A 91 11.40 12.28 -35.58
N ALA A 92 12.24 12.91 -36.40
CA ALA A 92 13.61 12.47 -36.60
C ALA A 92 14.45 12.55 -35.32
N ALA A 93 14.30 13.63 -34.54
CA ALA A 93 14.99 13.79 -33.26
C ALA A 93 14.58 12.73 -32.22
N ILE A 94 13.27 12.48 -32.09
CA ILE A 94 12.75 11.46 -31.15
C ILE A 94 13.22 10.05 -31.55
N ALA A 95 13.21 9.72 -32.84
CA ALA A 95 13.68 8.43 -33.32
C ALA A 95 15.18 8.22 -33.07
N ALA A 96 16.00 9.26 -33.27
CA ALA A 96 17.43 9.22 -32.98
C ALA A 96 17.71 9.02 -31.47
N ASP A 97 16.91 9.63 -30.60
CA ASP A 97 17.09 9.52 -29.16
C ASP A 97 16.68 8.13 -28.63
N MET A 98 15.56 7.58 -29.12
CA MET A 98 15.16 6.21 -28.79
C MET A 98 16.17 5.17 -29.25
N GLN A 99 16.84 5.40 -30.38
CA GLN A 99 17.91 4.50 -30.84
C GLN A 99 19.13 4.55 -29.91
N LYS A 100 19.55 5.74 -29.48
CA LYS A 100 20.67 5.88 -28.51
C LYS A 100 20.39 5.15 -27.20
N MET A 101 19.15 5.22 -26.68
CA MET A 101 18.78 4.49 -25.46
C MET A 101 18.82 2.97 -25.64
N ARG A 102 18.38 2.46 -26.80
CA ARG A 102 18.49 1.02 -27.10
C ARG A 102 19.93 0.55 -27.16
N ASP A 103 20.78 1.31 -27.85
CA ASP A 103 22.21 0.97 -27.98
C ASP A 103 22.91 0.98 -26.61
N ALA A 104 22.55 1.93 -25.73
CA ALA A 104 23.07 1.99 -24.36
C ALA A 104 22.66 0.79 -23.50
N ASN A 105 21.39 0.38 -23.55
CA ASN A 105 20.89 -0.78 -22.82
C ASN A 105 21.54 -2.08 -23.32
N GLN A 106 21.70 -2.23 -24.64
CA GLN A 106 22.34 -3.41 -25.21
C GLN A 106 23.82 -3.53 -24.81
N ALA A 107 24.53 -2.40 -24.66
CA ALA A 107 25.90 -2.38 -24.15
C ALA A 107 25.98 -2.79 -22.66
N GLN A 108 25.00 -2.40 -21.84
CA GLN A 108 24.94 -2.82 -20.43
C GLN A 108 24.65 -4.31 -20.28
N ASP A 109 23.73 -4.86 -21.08
CA ASP A 109 23.40 -6.28 -21.03
C ASP A 109 24.59 -7.16 -21.46
N ALA A 110 25.36 -6.73 -22.46
CA ALA A 110 26.59 -7.42 -22.86
C ALA A 110 27.66 -7.46 -21.75
N ALA A 111 27.75 -6.40 -20.93
CA ALA A 111 28.66 -6.36 -19.79
C ALA A 111 28.24 -7.30 -18.65
N LEU A 112 26.92 -7.42 -18.39
CA LEU A 112 26.39 -8.26 -17.30
C LEU A 112 26.51 -9.76 -17.57
N HIS A 113 26.41 -10.19 -18.83
CA HIS A 113 26.47 -11.61 -19.21
C HIS A 113 27.90 -12.17 -19.33
N SER A 114 28.92 -11.36 -19.07
CA SER A 114 30.35 -11.79 -19.11
C SER A 114 30.85 -12.36 -17.77
N GLY A 115 30.04 -12.34 -16.71
CA GLY A 115 30.41 -12.87 -15.40
C GLY A 115 30.15 -14.38 -15.25
N PRO A 116 30.97 -15.12 -14.48
CA PRO A 116 30.70 -16.52 -14.21
C PRO A 116 29.40 -16.67 -13.40
N VAL A 117 28.45 -17.42 -13.95
CA VAL A 117 27.18 -17.76 -13.28
C VAL A 117 27.48 -18.60 -12.05
N ILE A 118 27.46 -18.00 -10.86
CA ILE A 118 27.50 -18.73 -9.59
C ILE A 118 26.12 -19.36 -9.37
N GLN A 119 25.96 -20.62 -9.77
CA GLN A 119 24.80 -21.43 -9.39
C GLN A 119 24.79 -21.61 -7.88
N THR A 120 23.84 -21.00 -7.17
CA THR A 120 23.62 -21.27 -5.76
C THR A 120 22.66 -22.46 -5.61
N PRO A 121 23.09 -23.57 -5.00
CA PRO A 121 22.25 -24.75 -4.85
C PRO A 121 21.52 -24.68 -3.50
N ASN A 122 20.44 -23.91 -3.37
CA ASN A 122 19.51 -24.03 -2.23
C ASN A 122 18.15 -23.41 -2.54
N GLY A 123 17.25 -24.20 -3.14
CA GLY A 123 15.81 -23.91 -3.12
C GLY A 123 15.22 -24.16 -1.71
N PRO A 124 14.21 -23.39 -1.28
CA PRO A 124 13.62 -23.52 0.05
C PRO A 124 12.87 -24.86 0.18
N ARG A 125 13.21 -25.63 1.23
CA ARG A 125 12.53 -26.89 1.54
C ARG A 125 11.15 -26.61 2.17
N PRO A 126 10.06 -27.26 1.74
CA PRO A 126 8.68 -26.98 2.15
C PRO A 126 8.29 -27.37 3.59
N GLY A 127 9.24 -27.75 4.46
CA GLY A 127 8.93 -28.30 5.79
C GLY A 127 8.78 -27.31 6.96
N LYS A 128 9.16 -26.03 6.81
CA LYS A 128 9.22 -25.07 7.94
C LYS A 128 8.05 -24.09 8.05
N ILE A 129 7.16 -24.03 7.06
CA ILE A 129 6.08 -23.03 7.03
C ILE A 129 4.94 -23.40 8.00
N VAL A 130 4.65 -24.69 8.18
CA VAL A 130 3.54 -25.18 9.01
C VAL A 130 3.72 -24.84 10.50
N GLY A 131 4.96 -24.83 11.01
CA GLY A 131 5.23 -24.54 12.42
C GLY A 131 4.96 -23.09 12.83
N ARG A 132 5.21 -22.13 11.92
CA ARG A 132 5.03 -20.71 12.23
C ARG A 132 3.56 -20.28 12.22
N ALA A 133 2.77 -20.84 11.31
CA ALA A 133 1.33 -20.59 11.29
C ALA A 133 0.66 -21.10 12.59
N ALA A 134 1.02 -22.29 13.05
CA ALA A 134 0.49 -22.84 14.31
C ALA A 134 0.87 -21.98 15.53
N GLU A 135 2.11 -21.51 15.60
CA GLU A 135 2.57 -20.63 16.69
C GLU A 135 1.84 -19.28 16.68
N ALA A 136 1.60 -18.70 15.50
CA ALA A 136 0.85 -17.46 15.35
C ALA A 136 -0.61 -17.62 15.82
N ILE A 137 -1.28 -18.70 15.41
CA ILE A 137 -2.64 -19.02 15.84
C ILE A 137 -2.72 -19.15 17.37
N GLU A 138 -1.76 -19.84 17.99
CA GLU A 138 -1.71 -20.00 19.44
C GLU A 138 -1.47 -18.68 20.19
N ARG A 139 -0.70 -17.77 19.59
CA ARG A 139 -0.51 -16.42 20.15
C ARG A 139 -1.80 -15.62 20.16
N VAL A 140 -2.59 -15.69 19.08
CA VAL A 140 -3.89 -15.03 18.99
C VAL A 140 -4.87 -15.63 20.01
N ARG A 141 -4.92 -16.96 20.16
CA ARG A 141 -5.78 -17.60 21.18
C ARG A 141 -5.46 -17.13 22.60
N ARG A 142 -4.20 -16.94 22.94
CA ARG A 142 -3.80 -16.41 24.26
C ARG A 142 -4.24 -14.98 24.51
N LEU A 143 -4.26 -14.14 23.47
CA LEU A 143 -4.76 -12.78 23.57
C LEU A 143 -6.28 -12.76 23.80
N HIS A 144 -6.99 -13.66 23.13
CA HIS A 144 -8.43 -13.87 23.27
C HIS A 144 -8.73 -14.94 24.32
N GLN A 145 -8.31 -14.73 25.57
CA GLN A 145 -8.61 -15.62 26.68
C GLN A 145 -9.98 -15.31 27.33
N PRO A 146 -10.69 -16.32 27.87
CA PRO A 146 -11.96 -16.11 28.57
C PRO A 146 -11.71 -15.49 29.96
N VAL A 147 -12.56 -14.56 30.36
CA VAL A 147 -12.57 -13.94 31.69
C VAL A 147 -13.98 -13.87 32.23
N GLU A 148 -14.14 -14.10 33.53
CA GLU A 148 -15.41 -13.89 34.23
C GLU A 148 -15.59 -12.42 34.58
N HIS A 149 -16.61 -11.78 34.01
CA HIS A 149 -17.01 -10.42 34.34
C HIS A 149 -18.50 -10.38 34.68
N ARG A 150 -18.83 -10.02 35.93
CA ARG A 150 -20.22 -9.90 36.41
C ARG A 150 -21.10 -11.15 36.16
N GLY A 151 -20.51 -12.33 36.23
CA GLY A 151 -21.20 -13.62 36.06
C GLY A 151 -21.39 -14.06 34.60
N GLN A 152 -20.71 -13.40 33.67
CA GLN A 152 -20.65 -13.80 32.26
C GLN A 152 -19.20 -14.02 31.82
N THR A 153 -18.95 -15.09 31.07
CA THR A 153 -17.65 -15.34 30.43
C THR A 153 -17.51 -14.48 29.17
N ILE A 154 -16.59 -13.52 29.20
CA ILE A 154 -16.33 -12.58 28.11
C ILE A 154 -14.94 -12.82 27.52
N CYS A 155 -14.72 -12.34 26.29
CA CYS A 155 -13.39 -12.31 25.69
C CYS A 155 -12.58 -11.12 26.22
N TRP A 156 -11.41 -11.37 26.81
CA TRP A 156 -10.53 -10.33 27.36
C TRP A 156 -10.26 -9.23 26.34
N ALA A 157 -9.68 -9.58 25.19
CA ALA A 157 -9.22 -8.62 24.20
C ALA A 157 -10.37 -7.86 23.51
N CYS A 158 -11.47 -8.54 23.17
CA CYS A 158 -12.59 -7.90 22.47
C CYS A 158 -13.42 -6.99 23.37
N SER A 159 -13.44 -7.25 24.68
CA SER A 159 -14.19 -6.43 25.64
C SER A 159 -13.35 -5.32 26.25
N ASP A 160 -12.08 -5.22 25.84
CA ASP A 160 -11.07 -4.34 26.44
C ASP A 160 -11.08 -4.43 27.97
N TYR A 161 -10.98 -5.66 28.47
CA TYR A 161 -11.05 -5.93 29.90
C TYR A 161 -9.77 -5.47 30.59
N ASP A 162 -9.89 -4.50 31.48
CA ASP A 162 -8.78 -4.01 32.31
C ASP A 162 -8.70 -4.81 33.62
N PHE A 163 -7.55 -5.46 33.84
CA PHE A 163 -7.20 -6.08 35.10
C PHE A 163 -6.02 -5.33 35.74
N PRO A 164 -6.12 -4.89 37.01
CA PRO A 164 -7.08 -5.33 38.02
C PRO A 164 -8.36 -4.48 38.15
N GLY A 165 -8.61 -3.50 37.27
CA GLY A 165 -9.78 -2.62 37.35
C GLY A 165 -11.14 -3.32 37.33
N GLN A 166 -11.20 -4.53 36.75
CA GLN A 166 -12.43 -5.29 36.50
C GLN A 166 -13.48 -4.49 35.71
N THR A 167 -13.01 -3.58 34.87
CA THR A 167 -13.82 -2.74 33.99
C THR A 167 -13.65 -3.17 32.55
N THR A 168 -14.64 -2.85 31.73
CA THR A 168 -14.60 -3.04 30.27
C THR A 168 -14.82 -1.67 29.65
N ASP A 169 -13.88 -1.19 28.85
CA ASP A 169 -14.04 0.08 28.14
C ASP A 169 -14.94 -0.06 26.91
N SER A 170 -15.12 -1.30 26.44
CA SER A 170 -16.07 -1.67 25.38
C SER A 170 -17.24 -2.51 25.93
N PRO A 171 -18.39 -2.58 25.22
CA PRO A 171 -19.45 -3.50 25.57
C PRO A 171 -18.92 -4.95 25.68
N PRO A 172 -19.30 -5.72 26.72
CA PRO A 172 -18.79 -7.05 26.93
C PRO A 172 -19.18 -7.99 25.78
N VAL A 173 -18.17 -8.57 25.14
CA VAL A 173 -18.35 -9.57 24.08
C VAL A 173 -18.27 -10.96 24.69
N ALA A 174 -19.35 -11.73 24.59
CA ALA A 174 -19.38 -13.10 25.07
C ALA A 174 -18.28 -13.94 24.40
N TYR A 175 -17.61 -14.79 25.17
CA TYR A 175 -16.42 -15.53 24.68
C TYR A 175 -16.72 -16.38 23.44
N ASP A 176 -17.88 -17.03 23.41
CA ASP A 176 -18.39 -17.85 22.31
C ASP A 176 -18.85 -17.04 21.08
N GLN A 177 -18.92 -15.71 21.21
CA GLN A 177 -19.24 -14.76 20.14
C GLN A 177 -18.01 -13.99 19.62
N CYS A 178 -16.81 -14.32 20.10
CA CYS A 178 -15.58 -13.69 19.61
C CYS A 178 -15.34 -14.00 18.13
N ALA A 179 -15.45 -12.99 17.26
CA ALA A 179 -15.28 -13.13 15.82
C ALA A 179 -13.90 -13.70 15.44
N THR A 180 -12.84 -13.26 16.11
CA THR A 180 -11.46 -13.75 15.88
C THR A 180 -11.34 -15.25 16.15
N LEU A 181 -11.85 -15.73 17.29
CA LEU A 181 -11.78 -17.16 17.62
C LEU A 181 -12.63 -18.00 16.66
N ARG A 182 -13.83 -17.53 16.31
CA ARG A 182 -14.68 -18.21 15.31
C ARG A 182 -13.98 -18.36 13.95
N ALA A 183 -13.29 -17.31 13.49
CA ALA A 183 -12.53 -17.35 12.25
C ALA A 183 -11.37 -18.36 12.33
N LEU A 184 -10.68 -18.45 13.46
CA LEU A 184 -9.59 -19.42 13.67
C LEU A 184 -10.07 -20.87 13.78
N ASP A 185 -11.29 -21.09 14.29
CA ASP A 185 -11.90 -22.42 14.41
C ASP A 185 -12.54 -22.88 13.07
N GLY A 186 -12.49 -22.06 12.02
CA GLY A 186 -13.05 -22.38 10.71
C GLY A 186 -14.58 -22.34 10.67
N GLY A 187 -15.21 -21.60 11.59
CA GLY A 187 -16.65 -21.39 11.57
C GLY A 187 -17.05 -20.51 10.38
N PRO A 188 -18.21 -20.77 9.73
CA PRO A 188 -18.73 -19.86 8.72
C PRO A 188 -18.92 -18.47 9.35
N ALA A 189 -18.43 -17.43 8.68
CA ALA A 189 -18.75 -16.06 9.06
C ALA A 189 -20.28 -15.97 9.15
N ALA A 190 -20.80 -15.66 10.34
CA ALA A 190 -22.24 -15.51 10.50
C ALA A 190 -22.65 -14.34 9.60
N ASP A 191 -23.38 -14.65 8.53
CA ASP A 191 -23.95 -13.65 7.62
C ASP A 191 -24.78 -12.67 8.46
N ALA A 192 -24.22 -11.46 8.66
CA ALA A 192 -24.78 -10.36 9.42
C ALA A 192 -25.05 -9.18 8.49
#